data_AF-A0A497L5G6-F1
#
_entry.id   AF-A0A497L5G6-F1
#
_cell.length_a   1.000
_cell.length_b   1.000
_cell.length_c   1.000
_cell.angle_alpha   90.00
_cell.angle_beta   90.00
_cell.angle_gamma   90.00
#
_symmetry.space_group_name_H-M   'P 1'
#
loop_
_entity.id
_entity.type
_entity.pdbx_description
1 polymer ?
#
loop_
_entity_poly.entity_id
_entity_poly.type
_entity_poly.pdbx_seq_one_letter_code
_entity_poly.pdbx_strand_id
1 'polypeptide(L)'
;MSAEECRFWLLDINYEVVGHEPEVWLWGITDDGKRVLLLDRGYWPYFYAVLKEDAEPKAVAERIKTISPLIVSAEPVDRRYFGRPVKAVKVVCKDPEELEKIAKKVAKLEGVKECLEDDIRYSMSYLIDKGLRPCGWHVAKVKPVEPPKPSPQVDAVYEVLEGPVAVEGHELPALRLLAFYMVAYSPRGSPRPKENPVVVITALTGEGERKTFVADGEDDKPV
;
A
#
# COMPACT_ATOMS: atom_id res chain seq x y z
N MET A 1 -20.06 -9.57 15.82
CA MET A 1 -19.36 -8.51 16.58
C MET A 1 -19.87 -7.17 16.07
N SER A 2 -20.15 -6.22 16.95
CA SER A 2 -20.71 -4.90 16.60
C SER A 2 -19.66 -4.00 15.96
N ALA A 3 -20.10 -3.08 15.11
CA ALA A 3 -19.23 -2.03 14.60
C ALA A 3 -18.80 -1.09 15.73
N GLU A 4 -17.55 -0.64 15.70
CA GLU A 4 -16.97 0.31 16.65
C GLU A 4 -16.16 1.38 15.91
N GLU A 5 -15.86 2.47 16.62
CA GLU A 5 -15.00 3.53 16.10
C GLU A 5 -13.56 3.29 16.55
N CYS A 6 -12.61 3.32 15.61
CA CYS A 6 -11.19 3.14 15.86
C CYS A 6 -10.44 4.40 15.45
N ARG A 7 -9.86 5.09 16.45
CA ARG A 7 -8.92 6.18 16.24
C ARG A 7 -7.51 5.61 16.24
N PHE A 8 -6.75 5.85 15.18
CA PHE A 8 -5.41 5.31 15.02
C PHE A 8 -4.49 6.31 14.32
N TRP A 9 -3.19 6.19 14.61
CA TRP A 9 -2.13 6.92 13.97
C TRP A 9 -1.51 6.04 12.88
N LEU A 10 -1.58 6.46 11.62
CA LEU A 10 -1.14 5.68 10.47
C LEU A 10 0.39 5.62 10.40
N LEU A 11 0.96 4.45 10.71
CA LEU A 11 2.39 4.19 10.69
C LEU A 11 2.88 3.71 9.32
N ASP A 12 2.17 2.76 8.72
CA ASP A 12 2.55 2.17 7.44
C ASP A 12 1.33 1.70 6.64
N ILE A 13 1.52 1.48 5.34
CA ILE A 13 0.49 1.00 4.42
C ILE A 13 1.09 0.05 3.37
N ASN A 14 0.46 -1.11 3.21
CA ASN A 14 0.70 -2.01 2.09
C ASN A 14 -0.64 -2.51 1.53
N TYR A 15 -0.58 -3.44 0.59
CA TYR A 15 -1.74 -4.18 0.14
C TYR A 15 -1.36 -5.63 -0.09
N GLU A 16 -2.35 -6.50 0.00
CA GLU A 16 -2.24 -7.91 -0.36
C GLU A 16 -3.29 -8.22 -1.44
N VAL A 17 -2.99 -9.17 -2.33
CA VAL A 17 -3.94 -9.64 -3.34
C VAL A 17 -4.12 -11.14 -3.17
N VAL A 18 -5.34 -11.55 -2.82
CA VAL A 18 -5.69 -12.96 -2.68
C VAL A 18 -6.79 -13.30 -3.68
N GLY A 19 -6.45 -14.04 -4.73
CA GLY A 19 -7.42 -14.47 -5.74
C GLY A 19 -8.06 -13.32 -6.52
N HIS A 20 -7.27 -12.30 -6.90
CA HIS A 20 -7.73 -11.07 -7.55
C HIS A 20 -8.65 -10.19 -6.69
N GLU A 21 -8.66 -10.38 -5.37
CA GLU A 21 -9.32 -9.49 -4.41
C GLU A 21 -8.23 -8.74 -3.65
N PRO A 22 -8.03 -7.43 -3.92
CA PRO A 22 -7.05 -6.63 -3.20
C PRO A 22 -7.61 -6.18 -1.84
N GLU A 23 -6.74 -6.17 -0.84
CA GLU A 23 -7.01 -5.60 0.47
C GLU A 23 -5.93 -4.57 0.79
N VAL A 24 -6.32 -3.35 1.13
CA VAL A 24 -5.40 -2.34 1.65
C VAL A 24 -5.20 -2.58 3.15
N TRP A 25 -3.94 -2.67 3.56
CA TRP A 25 -3.51 -2.93 4.93
C TRP A 25 -2.96 -1.66 5.53
N LEU A 26 -3.64 -1.14 6.55
CA LEU A 26 -3.28 0.07 7.28
C LEU A 26 -2.74 -0.32 8.66
N TRP A 27 -1.45 -0.08 8.88
CA TRP A 27 -0.78 -0.36 10.14
C TRP A 27 -0.87 0.87 11.02
N GLY A 28 -1.50 0.71 12.18
CA GLY A 28 -1.84 1.81 13.05
C GLY A 28 -1.40 1.60 14.49
N ILE A 29 -1.29 2.72 15.22
CA ILE A 29 -1.21 2.72 16.68
C ILE A 29 -2.38 3.54 17.20
N THR A 30 -3.21 2.93 18.04
CA THR A 30 -4.35 3.60 18.68
C THR A 30 -3.89 4.52 19.81
N ASP A 31 -4.78 5.37 20.29
CA ASP A 31 -4.53 6.30 21.40
C ASP A 31 -4.21 5.60 22.73
N ASP A 32 -4.76 4.40 22.97
CA ASP A 32 -4.40 3.53 24.10
C ASP A 32 -3.09 2.74 23.90
N GLY A 33 -2.42 2.93 22.76
CA GLY A 33 -1.13 2.34 22.44
C GLY A 33 -1.19 0.95 21.83
N LYS A 34 -2.37 0.39 21.52
CA LYS A 34 -2.47 -0.88 20.78
C LYS A 34 -2.02 -0.72 19.34
N ARG A 35 -1.27 -1.70 18.84
CA ARG A 35 -0.81 -1.83 17.46
C ARG A 35 -1.88 -2.61 16.73
N VAL A 36 -2.45 -2.01 15.69
CA VAL A 36 -3.63 -2.53 15.02
C VAL A 36 -3.38 -2.63 13.53
N LEU A 37 -4.03 -3.60 12.90
CA LEU A 37 -4.10 -3.72 11.44
C LEU A 37 -5.54 -3.49 10.99
N LEU A 38 -5.76 -2.51 10.13
CA LEU A 38 -7.05 -2.25 9.50
C LEU A 38 -7.01 -2.73 8.06
N LEU A 39 -7.96 -3.57 7.68
CA LEU A 39 -8.14 -4.14 6.36
C LEU A 39 -9.27 -3.40 5.63
N ASP A 40 -8.96 -2.71 4.55
CA ASP A 40 -9.96 -2.06 3.68
C ASP A 40 -10.06 -2.79 2.34
N ARG A 41 -11.23 -3.39 2.07
CA ARG A 41 -11.58 -4.12 0.84
C ARG A 41 -12.42 -3.29 -0.12
N GLY A 42 -12.73 -2.04 0.23
CA GLY A 42 -13.68 -1.18 -0.47
C GLY A 42 -13.06 -0.30 -1.55
N TYR A 43 -11.78 -0.51 -1.90
CA TYR A 43 -11.06 0.32 -2.85
C TYR A 43 -10.64 -0.50 -4.07
N TRP A 44 -10.79 0.06 -5.28
CA TRP A 44 -10.45 -0.61 -6.52
C TRP A 44 -9.43 0.21 -7.31
N PRO A 45 -8.39 -0.41 -7.88
CA PRO A 45 -7.43 0.27 -8.72
C PRO A 45 -8.09 0.78 -10.01
N TYR A 46 -7.56 1.87 -10.56
CA TYR A 46 -8.03 2.41 -11.82
C TYR A 46 -6.92 3.13 -12.57
N PHE A 47 -7.19 3.41 -13.84
CA PHE A 47 -6.39 4.31 -14.66
C PHE A 47 -7.31 5.11 -15.59
N TYR A 48 -6.75 6.09 -16.30
CA TYR A 48 -7.48 6.88 -17.28
C TYR A 48 -6.98 6.62 -18.69
N ALA A 49 -7.89 6.23 -19.60
CA ALA A 49 -7.62 6.19 -21.03
C ALA A 49 -8.02 7.54 -21.65
N VAL A 50 -7.04 8.37 -22.00
CA VAL A 50 -7.28 9.66 -22.68
C VAL A 50 -7.70 9.39 -24.12
N LEU A 51 -8.77 10.05 -24.58
CA LEU A 51 -9.32 9.83 -25.90
C LEU A 51 -8.71 10.78 -26.94
N LYS A 52 -8.70 10.34 -28.20
CA LYS A 52 -8.47 11.22 -29.34
C LYS A 52 -9.66 12.17 -29.52
N GLU A 53 -9.42 13.34 -30.10
CA GLU A 53 -10.43 14.41 -30.22
C GLU A 53 -11.69 13.99 -31.01
N ASP A 54 -11.52 13.08 -31.97
CA ASP A 54 -12.57 12.54 -32.85
C ASP A 54 -13.25 11.27 -32.31
N ALA A 55 -12.78 10.73 -31.17
CA ALA A 55 -13.27 9.48 -30.64
C ALA A 55 -14.61 9.66 -29.92
N GLU A 56 -15.58 8.78 -30.20
CA GLU A 56 -16.86 8.74 -29.48
C GLU A 56 -16.66 8.03 -28.12
N PRO A 57 -16.83 8.72 -26.97
CA PRO A 57 -16.41 8.17 -25.68
C PRO A 57 -17.16 6.92 -25.24
N LYS A 58 -18.46 6.81 -25.54
CA LYS A 58 -19.26 5.65 -25.12
C LYS A 58 -18.84 4.39 -25.89
N ALA A 59 -18.62 4.51 -27.19
CA ALA A 59 -18.15 3.43 -28.05
C ALA A 59 -16.75 2.94 -27.64
N VAL A 60 -15.84 3.86 -27.28
CA VAL A 60 -14.52 3.48 -26.75
C VAL A 60 -14.67 2.75 -25.41
N ALA A 61 -15.50 3.26 -24.48
CA ALA A 61 -15.73 2.63 -23.18
C ALA A 61 -16.29 1.20 -23.31
N GLU A 62 -17.24 0.96 -24.21
CA GLU A 62 -17.77 -0.39 -24.46
C GLU A 62 -16.70 -1.34 -25.03
N ARG A 63 -15.80 -0.85 -25.90
CA ARG A 63 -14.66 -1.66 -26.36
C ARG A 63 -13.66 -1.96 -25.24
N ILE A 64 -13.44 -1.01 -24.32
CA ILE A 64 -12.54 -1.21 -23.19
C ILE A 64 -13.04 -2.34 -22.29
N LYS A 65 -14.34 -2.39 -21.98
CA LYS A 65 -14.93 -3.44 -21.12
C LYS A 65 -14.65 -4.86 -21.59
N THR A 66 -14.46 -5.07 -22.90
CA THR A 66 -14.22 -6.40 -23.47
C THR A 66 -12.75 -6.84 -23.41
N ILE A 67 -11.82 -5.96 -23.03
CA ILE A 67 -10.37 -6.24 -23.02
C ILE A 67 -9.96 -7.26 -21.96
N SER A 68 -10.64 -7.27 -20.82
CA SER A 68 -10.31 -8.16 -19.71
C SER A 68 -11.53 -8.39 -18.82
N PRO A 69 -11.77 -9.62 -18.32
CA PRO A 69 -12.80 -9.88 -17.33
C PRO A 69 -12.52 -9.21 -15.97
N LEU A 70 -11.30 -8.72 -15.76
CA LEU A 70 -10.90 -7.99 -14.55
C LEU A 70 -11.30 -6.50 -14.60
N ILE A 71 -11.87 -6.00 -15.70
CA ILE A 71 -12.40 -4.63 -15.75
C ILE A 71 -13.78 -4.62 -15.09
N VAL A 72 -13.89 -3.87 -14.00
CA VAL A 72 -15.13 -3.71 -13.22
C VAL A 72 -16.02 -2.66 -13.88
N SER A 73 -15.44 -1.54 -14.29
CA SER A 73 -16.17 -0.49 -15.00
C SER A 73 -15.27 0.29 -15.96
N ALA A 74 -15.89 0.90 -16.97
CA ALA A 74 -15.25 1.82 -17.89
C ALA A 74 -16.26 2.95 -18.16
N GLU A 75 -15.98 4.14 -17.62
CA GLU A 75 -16.91 5.26 -17.62
C GLU A 75 -16.31 6.49 -18.30
N PRO A 76 -16.99 7.08 -19.31
CA PRO A 76 -16.57 8.35 -19.87
C PRO A 76 -16.57 9.46 -18.82
N VAL A 77 -15.48 10.22 -18.77
CA VAL A 77 -15.28 11.32 -17.80
C VAL A 77 -14.65 12.53 -18.47
N ASP A 78 -14.93 13.70 -17.90
CA ASP A 78 -14.24 14.95 -18.20
C ASP A 78 -13.05 15.13 -17.24
N ARG A 79 -11.88 15.41 -17.79
CA ARG A 79 -10.63 15.63 -17.04
C ARG A 79 -9.84 16.81 -17.63
N ARG A 80 -8.75 17.17 -16.97
CA ARG A 80 -7.78 18.15 -17.46
C ARG A 80 -6.43 17.48 -17.65
N TYR A 81 -5.81 17.69 -18.79
CA TYR A 81 -4.43 17.26 -19.06
C TYR A 81 -3.59 18.48 -19.37
N PHE A 82 -2.59 18.76 -18.53
CA PHE A 82 -1.82 20.02 -18.54
C PHE A 82 -2.72 21.27 -18.59
N GLY A 83 -3.81 21.25 -17.80
CA GLY A 83 -4.79 22.34 -17.71
C GLY A 83 -5.82 22.39 -18.85
N ARG A 84 -5.64 21.62 -19.93
CA ARG A 84 -6.58 21.58 -21.07
C ARG A 84 -7.69 20.56 -20.82
N PRO A 85 -8.96 20.88 -21.10
CA PRO A 85 -10.05 19.92 -20.98
C PRO A 85 -9.87 18.78 -21.98
N VAL A 86 -10.00 17.54 -21.50
CA VAL A 86 -9.92 16.32 -22.32
C VAL A 86 -11.04 15.37 -21.93
N LYS A 87 -11.51 14.58 -22.91
CA LYS A 87 -12.36 13.41 -22.66
C LYS A 87 -11.47 12.22 -22.36
N ALA A 88 -11.84 11.46 -21.33
CA ALA A 88 -11.16 10.23 -20.96
C ALA A 88 -12.19 9.16 -20.60
N VAL A 89 -11.74 7.92 -20.46
CA VAL A 89 -12.50 6.84 -19.83
C VAL A 89 -11.78 6.45 -18.53
N LYS A 90 -12.46 6.55 -17.39
CA LYS A 90 -11.97 5.98 -16.13
C LYS A 90 -12.21 4.48 -16.17
N VAL A 91 -11.13 3.70 -16.11
CA VAL A 91 -11.18 2.25 -16.17
C VAL A 91 -10.86 1.72 -14.78
N VAL A 92 -11.85 1.12 -14.13
CA VAL A 92 -11.69 0.48 -12.81
C VAL A 92 -11.42 -0.99 -13.02
N CYS A 93 -10.37 -1.51 -12.39
CA CYS A 93 -9.98 -2.91 -12.46
C CYS A 93 -10.11 -3.58 -11.10
N LYS A 94 -10.24 -4.90 -11.11
CA LYS A 94 -10.35 -5.72 -9.92
C LYS A 94 -8.99 -5.91 -9.26
N ASP A 95 -7.97 -6.16 -10.06
CA ASP A 95 -6.64 -6.55 -9.58
C ASP A 95 -5.58 -5.46 -9.90
N PRO A 96 -4.90 -4.90 -8.87
CA PRO A 96 -3.85 -3.92 -9.10
C PRO A 96 -2.61 -4.51 -9.78
N GLU A 97 -2.34 -5.81 -9.63
CA GLU A 97 -1.16 -6.47 -10.23
C GLU A 97 -1.31 -6.65 -11.76
N GLU A 98 -2.54 -6.70 -12.27
CA GLU A 98 -2.83 -6.79 -13.71
C GLU A 98 -3.10 -5.41 -14.35
N LEU A 99 -3.15 -4.33 -13.56
CA LEU A 99 -3.56 -2.99 -14.00
C LEU A 99 -2.72 -2.49 -15.19
N GLU A 100 -1.39 -2.47 -15.06
CA GLU A 100 -0.47 -1.97 -16.08
C GLU A 100 -0.56 -2.78 -17.39
N LYS A 101 -0.75 -4.11 -17.26
CA LYS A 101 -0.91 -5.01 -18.41
C LYS A 101 -2.23 -4.77 -19.14
N ILE A 102 -3.31 -4.49 -18.40
CA ILE A 102 -4.61 -4.12 -18.98
C ILE A 102 -4.49 -2.74 -19.66
N ALA A 103 -3.87 -1.76 -19.00
CA ALA A 103 -3.64 -0.42 -19.54
C ALA A 103 -2.85 -0.46 -20.86
N LYS A 104 -1.79 -1.27 -20.95
CA LYS A 104 -1.03 -1.50 -22.20
C LYS A 104 -1.86 -2.09 -23.33
N LYS A 105 -2.87 -2.90 -23.05
CA LYS A 105 -3.81 -3.40 -24.06
C LYS A 105 -4.80 -2.31 -24.49
N VAL A 106 -5.33 -1.56 -23.53
CA VAL A 106 -6.26 -0.44 -23.78
C VAL A 106 -5.59 0.66 -24.60
N ALA A 107 -4.32 0.97 -24.34
CA ALA A 107 -3.55 1.97 -25.08
C ALA A 107 -3.44 1.67 -26.59
N LYS A 108 -3.65 0.41 -27.01
CA LYS A 108 -3.61 -0.01 -28.42
C LYS A 108 -4.97 0.10 -29.13
N LEU A 109 -6.04 0.41 -28.39
CA LEU A 109 -7.37 0.53 -28.98
C LEU A 109 -7.50 1.78 -29.84
N GLU A 110 -8.21 1.64 -30.94
CA GLU A 110 -8.61 2.79 -31.75
C GLU A 110 -9.46 3.77 -30.92
N GLY A 111 -9.16 5.06 -31.04
CA GLY A 111 -9.78 6.14 -30.28
C GLY A 111 -9.10 6.43 -28.93
N VAL A 112 -8.19 5.57 -28.45
CA VAL A 112 -7.35 5.86 -27.27
C VAL A 112 -6.07 6.55 -27.75
N LYS A 113 -5.69 7.63 -27.06
CA LYS A 113 -4.45 8.38 -27.29
C LYS A 113 -3.31 7.83 -26.43
N GLU A 114 -3.56 7.73 -25.13
CA GLU A 114 -2.59 7.28 -24.11
C GLU A 114 -3.36 6.84 -22.85
N CYS A 115 -2.74 5.97 -22.05
CA CYS A 115 -3.20 5.66 -20.69
C CYS A 115 -2.35 6.45 -19.70
N LEU A 116 -2.97 6.92 -18.62
CA LEU A 116 -2.33 7.67 -17.53
C LEU A 116 -2.74 7.09 -16.19
N GLU A 117 -1.87 7.28 -15.18
CA GLU A 117 -2.05 6.83 -13.80
C GLU A 117 -2.09 5.30 -13.62
N ASP A 118 -1.72 4.52 -14.64
CA ASP A 118 -1.64 3.06 -14.58
C ASP A 118 -0.40 2.53 -13.84
N ASP A 119 0.56 3.40 -13.51
CA ASP A 119 1.81 3.10 -12.80
C ASP A 119 1.84 3.63 -11.36
N ILE A 120 0.74 4.18 -10.85
CA ILE A 120 0.62 4.58 -9.45
C ILE A 120 0.43 3.32 -8.60
N ARG A 121 1.29 3.15 -7.59
CA ARG A 121 1.14 2.05 -6.62
C ARG A 121 -0.22 2.12 -5.95
N TYR A 122 -0.91 0.98 -5.86
CA TYR A 122 -2.27 0.88 -5.32
C TYR A 122 -2.41 1.41 -3.88
N SER A 123 -1.42 1.19 -3.01
CA SER A 123 -1.42 1.79 -1.66
C SER A 123 -1.30 3.32 -1.71
N MET A 124 -0.53 3.87 -2.66
CA MET A 124 -0.38 5.31 -2.82
C MET A 124 -1.62 5.96 -3.41
N SER A 125 -2.26 5.32 -4.39
CA SER A 125 -3.54 5.81 -4.94
C SER A 125 -4.62 5.83 -3.86
N TYR A 126 -4.65 4.81 -2.98
CA TYR A 126 -5.53 4.79 -1.80
C TYR A 126 -5.30 6.00 -0.88
N LEU A 127 -4.03 6.29 -0.51
CA LEU A 127 -3.70 7.45 0.32
C LEU A 127 -4.18 8.77 -0.30
N ILE A 128 -3.94 8.96 -1.61
CA ILE A 128 -4.28 10.18 -2.34
C ILE A 128 -5.81 10.34 -2.40
N ASP A 129 -6.53 9.30 -2.82
CA ASP A 129 -7.97 9.37 -3.05
C ASP A 129 -8.76 9.55 -1.75
N LYS A 130 -8.30 8.89 -0.66
CA LYS A 130 -8.92 8.99 0.66
C LYS A 130 -8.39 10.20 1.46
N GLY A 131 -7.38 10.92 0.95
CA GLY A 131 -6.79 12.08 1.62
C GLY A 131 -6.08 11.72 2.94
N LEU A 132 -5.52 10.52 3.04
CA LEU A 132 -4.83 10.05 4.24
C LEU A 132 -3.42 10.62 4.32
N ARG A 133 -2.97 10.88 5.55
CA ARG A 133 -1.67 11.46 5.85
C ARG A 133 -0.84 10.43 6.61
N PRO A 134 0.26 9.93 6.05
CA PRO A 134 1.21 9.15 6.83
C PRO A 134 1.61 9.92 8.09
N CYS A 135 1.86 9.20 9.19
CA CYS A 135 2.24 9.79 10.46
C CYS A 135 1.20 10.80 11.01
N GLY A 136 -0.08 10.56 10.74
CA GLY A 136 -1.20 11.39 11.21
C GLY A 136 -2.30 10.54 11.83
N TRP A 137 -3.19 11.21 12.57
CA TRP A 137 -4.35 10.57 13.19
C TRP A 137 -5.53 10.46 12.22
N HIS A 138 -6.23 9.34 12.32
CA HIS A 138 -7.43 9.02 11.56
C HIS A 138 -8.46 8.35 12.43
N VAL A 139 -9.71 8.40 11.96
CA VAL A 139 -10.82 7.64 12.53
C VAL A 139 -11.46 6.80 11.43
N ALA A 140 -11.76 5.55 11.77
CA ALA A 140 -12.52 4.64 10.91
C ALA A 140 -13.60 3.93 11.73
N LYS A 141 -14.73 3.62 11.08
CA LYS A 141 -15.69 2.67 11.62
C LYS A 141 -15.24 1.27 11.22
N VAL A 142 -15.07 0.39 12.20
CA VAL A 142 -14.48 -0.93 12.01
C VAL A 142 -15.31 -2.02 12.67
N LYS A 143 -15.04 -3.27 12.31
CA LYS A 143 -15.45 -4.44 13.09
C LYS A 143 -14.23 -5.33 13.35
N PRO A 144 -14.11 -5.95 14.53
CA PRO A 144 -13.05 -6.93 14.78
C PRO A 144 -13.20 -8.13 13.85
N VAL A 145 -12.07 -8.64 13.36
CA VAL A 145 -12.00 -9.84 12.52
C VAL A 145 -10.84 -10.74 12.96
N GLU A 146 -10.90 -12.00 12.57
CA GLU A 146 -9.79 -12.91 12.77
C GLU A 146 -8.55 -12.44 11.98
N PRO A 147 -7.34 -12.54 12.55
CA PRO A 147 -6.12 -12.17 11.84
C PRO A 147 -5.95 -13.01 10.55
N PRO A 148 -5.44 -12.39 9.47
CA PRO A 148 -5.05 -13.15 8.28
C PRO A 148 -3.91 -14.13 8.62
N LYS A 149 -3.65 -15.10 7.73
CA LYS A 149 -2.55 -16.05 7.88
C LYS A 149 -1.46 -15.78 6.85
N PRO A 150 -0.17 -15.73 7.23
CA PRO A 150 0.36 -15.83 8.60
C PRO A 150 -0.07 -14.64 9.46
N SER A 151 -0.26 -14.88 10.76
CA SER A 151 -0.81 -13.87 11.66
C SER A 151 0.16 -12.72 11.88
N PRO A 152 -0.26 -11.46 11.60
CA PRO A 152 0.56 -10.30 11.87
C PRO A 152 0.78 -10.13 13.38
N GLN A 153 1.93 -9.58 13.76
CA GLN A 153 2.24 -9.27 15.15
C GLN A 153 1.58 -7.96 15.58
N VAL A 154 0.28 -8.02 15.85
CA VAL A 154 -0.56 -6.89 16.25
C VAL A 154 -1.48 -7.29 17.41
N ASP A 155 -1.95 -6.30 18.15
CA ASP A 155 -2.87 -6.51 19.28
C ASP A 155 -4.32 -6.78 18.79
N ALA A 156 -4.70 -6.24 17.62
CA ALA A 156 -6.02 -6.47 17.02
C ALA A 156 -6.01 -6.29 15.50
N VAL A 157 -6.96 -6.95 14.83
CA VAL A 157 -7.23 -6.82 13.39
C VAL A 157 -8.67 -6.41 13.18
N TYR A 158 -8.87 -5.47 12.26
CA TYR A 158 -10.12 -4.80 12.00
C TYR A 158 -10.45 -4.82 10.51
N GLU A 159 -11.71 -5.00 10.15
CA GLU A 159 -12.20 -4.70 8.81
C GLU A 159 -12.84 -3.31 8.81
N VAL A 160 -12.42 -2.47 7.86
CA VAL A 160 -12.95 -1.11 7.68
C VAL A 160 -14.34 -1.19 7.06
N LEU A 161 -15.31 -0.57 7.72
CA LEU A 161 -16.69 -0.44 7.25
C LEU A 161 -16.94 0.95 6.65
N GLU A 162 -16.30 1.98 7.20
CA GLU A 162 -16.41 3.38 6.77
C GLU A 162 -15.14 4.15 7.12
N GLY A 163 -14.76 5.10 6.26
CA GLY A 163 -13.51 5.85 6.37
C GLY A 163 -12.32 5.13 5.70
N PRO A 164 -11.11 5.22 6.27
CA PRO A 164 -10.68 6.14 7.33
C PRO A 164 -10.75 7.62 6.89
N VAL A 165 -10.86 8.53 7.85
CA VAL A 165 -10.84 10.00 7.61
C VAL A 165 -9.79 10.63 8.52
N ALA A 166 -8.99 11.54 7.97
CA ALA A 166 -7.97 12.25 8.76
C ALA A 166 -8.63 13.16 9.81
N VAL A 167 -8.06 13.18 11.01
CA VAL A 167 -8.46 14.07 12.11
C VAL A 167 -7.28 14.92 12.56
N GLU A 168 -7.56 16.09 13.11
CA GLU A 168 -6.53 16.95 13.67
C GLU A 168 -5.97 16.33 14.95
N GLY A 169 -4.65 16.22 15.00
CA GLY A 169 -3.91 15.64 16.13
C GLY A 169 -2.42 15.81 15.85
N HIS A 170 -1.70 16.29 16.86
CA HIS A 170 -0.26 16.57 16.77
C HIS A 170 0.55 15.73 17.75
N GLU A 171 -0.12 15.04 18.65
CA GLU A 171 0.47 14.09 19.56
C GLU A 171 1.02 12.88 18.80
N LEU A 172 2.21 12.43 19.20
CA LEU A 172 2.79 11.19 18.69
C LEU A 172 2.30 10.02 19.55
N PRO A 173 1.94 8.87 18.95
CA PRO A 173 1.70 7.66 19.72
C PRO A 173 3.01 7.16 20.34
N ALA A 174 2.90 6.23 21.29
CA ALA A 174 4.07 5.56 21.88
C ALA A 174 4.77 4.64 20.86
N LEU A 175 5.71 5.21 20.12
CA LEU A 175 6.55 4.49 19.15
C LEU A 175 7.60 3.62 19.84
N ARG A 176 7.79 2.40 19.34
CA ARG A 176 8.91 1.54 19.73
C ARG A 176 10.05 1.75 18.76
N LEU A 177 11.15 2.32 19.23
CA LEU A 177 12.32 2.62 18.42
C LEU A 177 13.38 1.54 18.61
N LEU A 178 14.04 1.14 17.53
CA LEU A 178 15.17 0.23 17.54
C LEU A 178 16.26 0.80 16.63
N ALA A 179 17.42 1.12 17.20
CA ALA A 179 18.64 1.39 16.44
C ALA A 179 19.50 0.12 16.44
N PHE A 180 20.11 -0.21 15.31
CA PHE A 180 21.06 -1.31 15.24
C PHE A 180 22.24 -0.98 14.34
N TYR A 181 23.38 -1.60 14.61
CA TYR A 181 24.58 -1.51 13.80
C TYR A 181 25.24 -2.88 13.71
N MET A 182 25.74 -3.21 12.52
CA MET A 182 26.40 -4.48 12.25
C MET A 182 27.85 -4.28 11.82
N VAL A 183 28.70 -5.25 12.16
CA VAL A 183 30.08 -5.35 11.67
C VAL A 183 30.22 -6.68 10.96
N ALA A 184 30.58 -6.64 9.69
CA ALA A 184 30.96 -7.83 8.92
C ALA A 184 32.49 -7.89 8.81
N TYR A 185 33.06 -9.07 8.99
CA TYR A 185 34.50 -9.27 8.87
C TYR A 185 34.87 -9.67 7.45
N SER A 186 35.74 -8.89 6.81
CA SER A 186 36.38 -9.28 5.55
C SER A 186 37.89 -9.26 5.70
N PRO A 187 38.60 -10.35 5.34
CA PRO A 187 40.05 -10.36 5.37
C PRO A 187 40.67 -9.48 4.27
N ARG A 188 39.90 -9.13 3.21
CA ARG A 188 40.39 -8.33 2.08
C ARG A 188 39.28 -7.48 1.48
N GLY A 189 39.45 -6.16 1.53
CA GLY A 189 38.55 -5.22 0.88
C GLY A 189 37.14 -5.22 1.49
N SER A 190 36.13 -4.98 0.67
CA SER A 190 34.74 -4.91 1.11
C SER A 190 34.15 -6.30 1.39
N PRO A 191 33.34 -6.46 2.45
CA PRO A 191 32.73 -7.73 2.80
C PRO A 191 31.76 -8.25 1.74
N ARG A 192 31.77 -9.57 1.53
CA ARG A 192 30.92 -10.31 0.61
C ARG A 192 29.97 -11.22 1.39
N PRO A 193 28.64 -11.05 1.30
CA PRO A 193 27.68 -11.79 2.14
C PRO A 193 27.76 -13.33 2.02
N LYS A 194 28.30 -13.87 0.92
CA LYS A 194 28.47 -15.32 0.74
C LYS A 194 29.73 -15.89 1.40
N GLU A 195 30.70 -15.04 1.72
CA GLU A 195 32.06 -15.44 2.13
C GLU A 195 32.44 -14.85 3.50
N ASN A 196 31.78 -13.78 3.94
CA ASN A 196 32.22 -12.95 5.04
C ASN A 196 31.11 -12.85 6.09
N PRO A 197 31.35 -13.37 7.30
CA PRO A 197 30.33 -13.43 8.33
C PRO A 197 30.04 -12.04 8.92
N VAL A 198 28.83 -11.88 9.43
CA VAL A 198 28.52 -10.80 10.37
C VAL A 198 29.11 -11.18 11.72
N VAL A 199 30.14 -10.48 12.16
CA VAL A 199 30.82 -10.81 13.42
C VAL A 199 30.13 -10.22 14.65
N VAL A 200 29.45 -9.09 14.48
CA VAL A 200 28.75 -8.39 15.57
C VAL A 200 27.50 -7.71 15.04
N ILE A 201 26.39 -7.84 15.77
CA ILE A 201 25.25 -6.91 15.69
C ILE A 201 25.02 -6.32 17.07
N THR A 202 24.92 -5.00 17.16
CA THR A 202 24.47 -4.33 18.39
C THR A 202 23.16 -3.62 18.12
N ALA A 203 22.18 -3.85 18.98
CA ALA A 203 20.88 -3.19 18.97
C ALA A 203 20.70 -2.35 20.25
N LEU A 204 20.02 -1.22 20.13
CA LEU A 204 19.65 -0.29 21.20
C LEU A 204 18.16 0.05 21.05
N THR A 205 17.37 -0.21 22.08
CA THR A 205 15.95 0.15 22.10
C THR A 205 15.74 1.62 22.50
N GLY A 206 14.56 2.17 22.24
CA GLY A 206 14.18 3.53 22.65
C GLY A 206 14.21 3.74 24.17
N GLU A 207 14.07 2.68 24.96
CA GLU A 207 14.17 2.66 26.42
C GLU A 207 15.63 2.63 26.92
N GLY A 208 16.60 2.51 26.01
CA GLY A 208 18.02 2.47 26.33
C GLY A 208 18.57 1.06 26.56
N GLU A 209 17.80 0.01 26.29
CA GLU A 209 18.28 -1.37 26.42
C GLU A 209 19.22 -1.72 25.27
N ARG A 210 20.46 -2.10 25.60
CA ARG A 210 21.47 -2.49 24.61
C ARG A 210 21.71 -3.98 24.64
N LYS A 211 21.66 -4.62 23.47
CA LYS A 211 22.03 -6.03 23.29
C LYS A 211 23.04 -6.17 22.15
N THR A 212 24.11 -6.91 22.40
CA THR A 212 25.12 -7.23 21.39
C THR A 212 25.13 -8.73 21.16
N PHE A 213 24.98 -9.12 19.90
CA PHE A 213 25.10 -10.47 19.40
C PHE A 213 26.47 -10.61 18.71
N VAL A 214 27.17 -11.69 19.00
CA VAL A 214 28.55 -11.93 18.55
C VAL A 214 28.61 -13.31 17.92
N ALA A 215 29.25 -13.42 16.76
CA ALA A 215 29.46 -14.67 16.06
C ALA A 215 30.39 -15.61 16.85
N ASP A 216 30.22 -16.92 16.62
CA ASP A 216 31.14 -17.93 17.12
C ASP A 216 32.18 -18.25 16.03
N GLY A 217 33.31 -17.53 16.08
CA GLY A 217 34.34 -17.62 15.04
C GLY A 217 33.85 -17.08 13.70
N GLU A 218 33.70 -17.96 12.70
CA GLU A 218 33.15 -17.64 11.38
C GLU A 218 31.67 -18.03 11.23
N ASP A 219 31.04 -18.61 12.27
CA ASP A 219 29.60 -18.92 12.28
C ASP A 219 28.79 -17.75 12.84
N ASP A 220 28.07 -17.05 11.97
CA ASP A 220 27.22 -15.91 12.28
C ASP A 220 25.75 -16.28 12.55
N LYS A 221 25.39 -17.57 12.63
CA LYS A 221 24.06 -17.99 13.12
C LYS A 221 23.67 -17.50 14.52
N PRO A 222 24.59 -17.33 15.49
CA PRO A 222 24.26 -16.80 16.81
C PRO A 222 23.97 -15.30 16.84
N VAL A 223 24.26 -14.61 15.73
CA VAL A 223 24.06 -13.17 15.54
C VAL A 223 22.61 -12.88 15.15
#